data_AF-A0A1N7CNT5-F1
#
_entry.id   AF-A0A1N7CNT5-F1
#
_cell.length_a   1.000
_cell.length_b   1.000
_cell.length_c   1.000
_cell.angle_alpha   90.00
_cell.angle_beta   90.00
_cell.angle_gamma   90.00
#
_symmetry.space_group_name_H-M   'P 1'
#
loop_
_entity.id
_entity.type
_entity.pdbx_description
1 polymer ?
#
loop_
_entity_poly.entity_id
_entity_poly.type
_entity_poly.pdbx_seq_one_letter_code
_entity_poly.pdbx_strand_id
1 'polypeptide(L)'
;MVSTPTESATAEGHPVGRSPLPEFVDWLFGAIIALSGLFLVVGGSALVFLVDRTLLAEGVEDGTITVTVGTTELTDAETLTVADAVVSWTGPGLLLTGVGLVLFAVGYVVARHRAHRQAGTDDPVSSYGTFAVLGAVTTVVLSFIPVSPAVGGALAGYLERGESDRTVSVGTLAGLLPMLPVIAILLFVFGGLVTGLLAIEQAGNAIVVGTVVLLSVLLVATVGAGLGALGGYVGGRLADRRATVN
;
A
#
# COMPACT_ATOMS: atom_id res chain seq x y z
N MET A 1 -21.57 40.89 -60.40
CA MET A 1 -22.25 40.04 -59.39
C MET A 1 -21.45 40.13 -58.11
N VAL A 2 -22.13 40.51 -57.05
CA VAL A 2 -21.60 40.84 -55.72
C VAL A 2 -21.30 39.55 -54.94
N SER A 3 -20.28 39.67 -54.09
CA SER A 3 -19.67 38.75 -53.12
C SER A 3 -20.58 37.86 -52.29
N THR A 4 -20.11 36.65 -51.95
CA THR A 4 -19.58 36.33 -50.61
C THR A 4 -18.93 34.92 -50.58
N PRO A 5 -17.70 34.77 -50.04
CA PRO A 5 -17.18 33.48 -49.61
C PRO A 5 -17.84 33.11 -48.28
N THR A 6 -18.42 31.92 -48.17
CA THR A 6 -18.93 31.46 -46.87
C THR A 6 -17.74 31.13 -45.98
N GLU A 7 -17.54 32.07 -45.08
CA GLU A 7 -16.71 32.09 -43.89
C GLU A 7 -16.68 30.74 -43.15
N SER A 8 -15.46 30.32 -42.86
CA SER A 8 -15.10 29.25 -41.94
C SER A 8 -15.68 29.50 -40.56
N ALA A 9 -16.82 28.89 -40.24
CA ALA A 9 -17.21 28.63 -38.86
C ALA A 9 -16.58 27.31 -38.43
N THR A 10 -15.27 27.35 -38.15
CA THR A 10 -14.65 26.40 -37.23
C THR A 10 -15.38 26.54 -35.91
N ALA A 11 -16.34 25.65 -35.67
CA ALA A 11 -16.75 25.34 -34.31
C ALA A 11 -15.53 24.70 -33.64
N GLU A 12 -14.61 25.53 -33.16
CA GLU A 12 -13.69 25.18 -32.10
C GLU A 12 -14.55 24.89 -30.87
N GLY A 13 -15.11 23.67 -30.85
CA GLY A 13 -15.52 23.04 -29.63
C GLY A 13 -14.31 23.11 -28.72
N HIS A 14 -14.37 23.99 -27.72
CA HIS A 14 -13.37 24.01 -26.67
C HIS A 14 -13.24 22.57 -26.19
N PRO A 15 -12.07 21.91 -26.33
CA PRO A 15 -11.87 20.66 -25.64
C PRO A 15 -12.14 21.01 -24.18
N VAL A 16 -13.16 20.41 -23.59
CA VAL A 16 -13.44 20.54 -22.16
C VAL A 16 -12.20 20.01 -21.48
N GLY A 17 -11.27 20.92 -21.20
CA GLY A 17 -9.95 20.63 -20.69
C GLY A 17 -10.17 19.95 -19.37
N ARG A 18 -9.95 18.63 -19.34
CA ARG A 18 -9.95 17.86 -18.11
C ARG A 18 -8.81 18.45 -17.29
N SER A 19 -9.16 19.30 -16.33
CA SER A 19 -8.20 19.98 -15.49
C SER A 19 -7.33 18.92 -14.80
N PRO A 20 -5.99 18.98 -14.92
CA PRO A 20 -5.10 18.12 -14.16
C PRO A 20 -5.45 18.23 -12.67
N LEU A 21 -5.42 17.11 -11.95
CA LEU A 21 -5.75 17.07 -10.52
C LEU A 21 -5.02 18.21 -9.78
N PRO A 22 -5.68 18.96 -8.89
CA PRO A 22 -5.07 20.11 -8.22
C PRO A 22 -3.78 19.70 -7.49
N GLU A 23 -2.73 20.50 -7.61
CA GLU A 23 -1.40 20.25 -7.02
C GLU A 23 -1.45 19.91 -5.51
N PHE A 24 -2.43 20.47 -4.80
CA PHE A 24 -2.69 20.17 -3.38
C PHE A 24 -2.98 18.69 -3.11
N VAL A 25 -3.70 18.01 -4.00
CA VAL A 25 -4.09 16.59 -3.85
C VAL A 25 -2.84 15.69 -3.81
N ASP A 26 -1.80 16.09 -4.50
CA ASP A 26 -0.62 15.27 -4.71
C ASP A 26 0.36 15.42 -3.57
N TRP A 27 0.43 16.64 -3.04
CA TRP A 27 1.11 16.92 -1.80
C TRP A 27 0.43 16.22 -0.63
N LEU A 28 -0.91 16.19 -0.61
CA LEU A 28 -1.69 15.42 0.37
C LEU A 28 -1.36 13.92 0.31
N PHE A 29 -1.28 13.33 -0.89
CA PHE A 29 -0.90 11.93 -1.05
C PHE A 29 0.52 11.64 -0.58
N GLY A 30 1.48 12.47 -0.99
CA GLY A 30 2.86 12.39 -0.51
C GLY A 30 2.93 12.51 1.02
N ALA A 31 2.16 13.42 1.61
CA ALA A 31 2.10 13.61 3.05
C ALA A 31 1.52 12.39 3.78
N ILE A 32 0.43 11.79 3.30
CA ILE A 32 -0.17 10.59 3.91
C ILE A 32 0.83 9.42 3.91
N ILE A 33 1.51 9.21 2.78
CA ILE A 33 2.52 8.14 2.64
C ILE A 33 3.71 8.41 3.57
N ALA A 34 4.21 9.65 3.59
CA ALA A 34 5.33 10.04 4.43
C ALA A 34 4.99 9.93 5.92
N LEU A 35 3.79 10.34 6.34
CA LEU A 35 3.31 10.21 7.72
C LEU A 35 3.21 8.75 8.14
N SER A 36 2.69 7.89 7.26
CA SER A 36 2.64 6.44 7.49
C SER A 36 4.05 5.86 7.67
N GLY A 37 4.99 6.26 6.81
CA GLY A 37 6.39 5.87 6.93
C GLY A 37 7.05 6.36 8.22
N LEU A 38 6.82 7.61 8.59
CA LEU A 38 7.35 8.21 9.82
C LEU A 38 6.77 7.52 11.06
N PHE A 39 5.48 7.19 11.06
CA PHE A 39 4.86 6.42 12.13
C PHE A 39 5.53 5.07 12.33
N LEU A 40 5.83 4.35 11.24
CA LEU A 40 6.57 3.08 11.30
C LEU A 40 8.01 3.28 11.77
N VAL A 41 8.67 4.37 11.39
CA VAL A 41 10.02 4.70 11.91
C VAL A 41 9.96 4.91 13.42
N VAL A 42 9.01 5.71 13.91
CA VAL A 42 8.84 5.97 15.35
C VAL A 42 8.51 4.67 16.10
N GLY A 43 7.55 3.88 15.60
CA GLY A 43 7.19 2.60 16.20
C GLY A 43 8.33 1.58 16.19
N GLY A 44 9.07 1.49 15.08
CA GLY A 44 10.25 0.64 14.97
C GLY A 44 11.39 1.08 15.89
N SER A 45 11.65 2.39 16.01
CA SER A 45 12.63 2.93 16.95
C SER A 45 12.24 2.63 18.39
N ALA A 46 10.98 2.86 18.76
CA ALA A 46 10.48 2.50 20.08
C ALA A 46 10.72 1.01 20.37
N LEU A 47 10.44 0.13 19.40
CA LEU A 47 10.63 -1.31 19.56
C LEU A 47 12.11 -1.71 19.69
N VAL A 48 13.02 -1.05 18.97
CA VAL A 48 14.47 -1.31 19.03
C VAL A 48 15.12 -0.75 20.30
N PHE A 49 14.68 0.41 20.78
CA PHE A 49 15.34 1.13 21.88
C PHE A 49 14.65 0.98 23.23
N LEU A 50 13.36 0.63 23.27
CA LEU A 50 12.60 0.50 24.51
C LEU A 50 12.32 -0.94 24.89
N VAL A 51 12.55 -1.92 24.01
CA VAL A 51 12.29 -3.34 24.30
C VAL A 51 13.61 -4.09 24.38
N ASP A 52 14.12 -4.20 25.61
CA ASP A 52 15.31 -4.98 25.92
C ASP A 52 14.93 -6.37 26.45
N ARG A 53 15.89 -7.30 26.38
CA ARG A 53 15.74 -8.65 26.93
C ARG A 53 15.37 -8.66 28.42
N THR A 54 15.78 -7.64 29.16
CA THR A 54 15.42 -7.46 30.58
C THR A 54 13.94 -7.17 30.76
N LEU A 55 13.36 -6.29 29.95
CA LEU A 55 11.93 -5.97 29.97
C LEU A 55 11.08 -7.15 29.48
N LEU A 56 11.60 -7.91 28.51
CA LEU A 56 10.97 -9.17 28.09
C LEU A 56 10.97 -10.21 29.20
N ALA A 57 12.07 -10.32 29.97
CA ALA A 57 12.17 -11.25 31.09
C ALA A 57 11.21 -10.88 32.24
N GLU A 58 11.12 -9.58 32.57
CA GLU A 58 10.19 -9.07 33.57
C GLU A 58 8.73 -9.39 33.19
N GLY A 59 8.36 -9.23 31.91
CA GLY A 59 7.02 -9.56 31.42
C GLY A 59 6.67 -11.06 31.44
N VAL A 60 7.67 -11.95 31.34
CA VAL A 60 7.49 -13.40 31.48
C VAL A 60 7.38 -13.80 32.95
N GLU A 61 8.23 -13.20 33.81
CA GLU A 61 8.24 -13.45 35.26
C GLU A 61 6.93 -13.01 35.95
N ASP A 62 6.36 -11.88 35.50
CA ASP A 62 5.04 -11.40 35.97
C ASP A 62 3.86 -12.25 35.45
N GLY A 63 4.11 -13.32 34.68
CA GLY A 63 3.08 -14.17 34.07
C GLY A 63 2.23 -13.48 33.01
N THR A 64 2.62 -12.28 32.59
CA THR A 64 1.90 -11.46 31.58
C THR A 64 2.14 -11.98 30.17
N ILE A 65 3.28 -12.60 29.90
CA ILE A 65 3.65 -13.17 28.60
C ILE A 65 3.67 -14.69 28.71
N THR A 66 2.53 -15.35 28.48
CA THR A 66 2.44 -16.80 28.29
C THR A 66 2.37 -17.13 26.80
N VAL A 67 3.39 -17.79 26.26
CA VAL A 67 3.43 -18.18 24.84
C VAL A 67 3.24 -19.69 24.73
N THR A 68 2.02 -20.10 24.38
CA THR A 68 1.73 -21.49 24.04
C THR A 68 1.94 -21.69 22.54
N VAL A 69 2.78 -22.66 22.13
CA VAL A 69 2.95 -23.02 20.72
C VAL A 69 2.41 -24.42 20.47
N GLY A 70 1.20 -24.49 19.93
CA GLY A 70 0.49 -25.76 19.73
C GLY A 70 -0.15 -26.25 21.03
N THR A 71 0.40 -27.30 21.63
CA THR A 71 -0.09 -27.93 22.88
C THR A 71 0.96 -27.97 24.00
N THR A 72 2.15 -27.44 23.76
CA THR A 72 3.25 -27.45 24.72
C THR A 72 3.40 -26.04 25.29
N GLU A 73 3.39 -25.93 26.62
CA GLU A 73 3.82 -24.70 27.28
C GLU A 73 5.33 -24.56 27.09
N LEU A 74 5.75 -23.44 26.50
CA LEU A 74 7.16 -23.10 26.43
C LEU A 74 7.66 -22.76 27.83
N THR A 75 8.88 -23.16 28.15
CA THR A 75 9.54 -22.69 29.35
C THR A 75 9.81 -21.17 29.25
N ASP A 76 9.98 -20.51 30.38
CA ASP A 76 10.23 -19.05 30.43
C ASP A 76 11.46 -18.64 29.58
N ALA A 77 12.50 -19.49 29.58
CA ALA A 77 13.71 -19.28 28.80
C ALA A 77 13.49 -19.42 27.28
N GLU A 78 12.64 -20.36 26.85
CA GLU A 78 12.27 -20.55 25.45
C GLU A 78 11.37 -19.41 24.97
N THR A 79 10.40 -19.01 25.78
CA THR A 79 9.52 -17.86 25.53
C THR A 79 10.35 -16.59 25.31
N LEU A 80 11.31 -16.32 26.19
CA LEU A 80 12.22 -15.18 26.07
C LEU A 80 13.03 -15.22 24.77
N THR A 81 13.51 -16.40 24.38
CA THR A 81 14.32 -16.58 23.16
C THR A 81 13.49 -16.31 21.91
N VAL A 82 12.26 -16.81 21.85
CA VAL A 82 11.34 -16.54 20.73
C VAL A 82 10.94 -15.07 20.70
N ALA A 83 10.60 -14.48 21.85
CA ALA A 83 10.20 -13.08 21.94
C ALA A 83 11.33 -12.13 21.49
N ASP A 84 12.56 -12.38 21.97
CA ASP A 84 13.75 -11.63 21.57
C ASP A 84 14.02 -11.75 20.07
N ALA A 85 13.90 -12.94 19.49
CA ALA A 85 14.02 -13.14 18.05
C ALA A 85 12.94 -12.38 17.25
N VAL A 86 11.68 -12.39 17.71
CA VAL A 86 10.61 -11.64 17.04
C VAL A 86 10.85 -10.13 17.12
N VAL A 87 11.21 -9.61 18.30
CA VAL A 87 11.48 -8.18 18.52
C VAL A 87 12.69 -7.72 17.69
N SER A 88 13.78 -8.49 17.72
CA SER A 88 15.03 -8.16 17.00
C SER A 88 14.88 -8.15 15.49
N TRP A 89 13.96 -8.92 14.91
CA TRP A 89 13.62 -8.84 13.50
C TRP A 89 12.58 -7.75 13.19
N THR A 90 11.56 -7.63 14.03
CA THR A 90 10.43 -6.70 13.80
C THR A 90 10.86 -5.24 13.94
N GLY A 91 11.72 -4.92 14.90
CA GLY A 91 12.19 -3.55 15.14
C GLY A 91 12.89 -2.94 13.93
N PRO A 92 13.99 -3.54 13.44
CA PRO A 92 14.65 -3.12 12.21
C PRO A 92 13.73 -3.23 10.98
N GLY A 93 12.86 -4.24 10.92
CA GLY A 93 11.90 -4.41 9.84
C GLY A 93 10.92 -3.23 9.69
N LEU A 94 10.38 -2.74 10.81
CA LEU A 94 9.54 -1.55 10.86
C LEU A 94 10.32 -0.30 10.43
N LEU A 95 11.57 -0.15 10.87
CA LEU A 95 12.44 0.96 10.46
C LEU A 95 12.70 0.96 8.95
N LEU A 96 13.09 -0.18 8.39
CA LEU A 96 13.37 -0.32 6.95
C LEU A 96 12.13 -0.06 6.11
N THR A 97 10.98 -0.59 6.54
CA THR A 97 9.70 -0.35 5.86
C THR A 97 9.30 1.12 5.92
N GLY A 98 9.44 1.75 7.10
CA GLY A 98 9.13 3.16 7.31
C GLY A 98 10.02 4.09 6.48
N VAL A 99 11.33 3.87 6.49
CA VAL A 99 12.29 4.60 5.65
C VAL A 99 11.98 4.39 4.17
N GLY A 100 11.68 3.16 3.75
CA GLY A 100 11.29 2.84 2.38
C GLY A 100 10.04 3.62 1.93
N LEU A 101 9.02 3.73 2.79
CA LEU A 101 7.83 4.53 2.51
C LEU A 101 8.13 6.04 2.42
N VAL A 102 8.99 6.57 3.29
CA VAL A 102 9.41 7.98 3.22
C VAL A 102 10.15 8.24 1.91
N LEU A 103 11.08 7.37 1.52
CA LEU A 103 11.80 7.48 0.25
C LEU A 103 10.86 7.38 -0.95
N PHE A 104 9.86 6.48 -0.89
CA PHE A 104 8.83 6.36 -1.91
C PHE A 104 7.99 7.64 -2.01
N ALA A 105 7.58 8.23 -0.88
CA ALA A 105 6.85 9.49 -0.86
C ALA A 105 7.66 10.64 -1.47
N VAL A 106 8.94 10.76 -1.11
CA VAL A 106 9.86 11.75 -1.68
C VAL A 106 10.01 11.52 -3.19
N GLY A 107 10.24 10.28 -3.61
CA GLY A 107 10.34 9.91 -5.03
C GLY A 107 9.08 10.26 -5.82
N TYR A 108 7.89 10.00 -5.26
CA TYR A 108 6.60 10.36 -5.85
C TYR A 108 6.48 11.87 -6.06
N VAL A 109 6.78 12.68 -5.04
CA VAL A 109 6.73 14.15 -5.14
C VAL A 109 7.75 14.69 -6.15
N VAL A 110 8.98 14.15 -6.16
CA VAL A 110 10.02 14.57 -7.11
C VAL A 110 9.65 14.20 -8.54
N ALA A 111 9.18 12.98 -8.79
CA ALA A 111 8.74 12.55 -10.12
C ALA A 111 7.62 13.44 -10.65
N ARG A 112 6.67 13.80 -9.77
CA ARG A 112 5.57 14.68 -10.12
C ARG A 112 6.01 16.12 -10.40
N HIS A 113 6.88 16.68 -9.57
CA HIS A 113 7.41 18.01 -9.79
C HIS A 113 8.21 18.08 -11.10
N ARG A 114 8.93 17.00 -11.46
CA ARG A 114 9.69 16.92 -12.71
C ARG A 114 8.75 16.84 -13.93
N ALA A 115 7.68 16.06 -13.84
CA ALA A 115 6.67 15.96 -14.88
C ALA A 115 6.00 17.32 -15.17
N HIS A 116 5.73 18.14 -14.15
CA HIS A 116 5.18 19.49 -14.34
C HIS A 116 6.19 20.46 -14.98
N ARG A 117 7.50 20.26 -14.79
CA ARG A 117 8.55 21.06 -15.44
C ARG A 117 8.87 20.63 -16.88
N GLN A 118 8.46 19.43 -17.27
CA GLN A 118 8.75 18.83 -18.58
C GLN A 118 7.55 18.80 -19.53
N ALA A 119 6.45 19.49 -19.19
CA ALA A 119 5.29 19.64 -20.05
C ALA A 119 5.59 20.55 -21.27
N GLY A 120 6.35 20.01 -22.21
CA GLY A 120 6.37 20.41 -23.61
C GLY A 120 5.84 19.24 -24.45
N THR A 121 4.64 19.41 -25.01
CA THR A 121 4.02 18.68 -26.15
C THR A 121 4.21 17.15 -26.25
N ASP A 122 3.10 16.43 -26.01
CA ASP A 122 2.74 15.10 -26.54
C ASP A 122 3.55 13.86 -26.12
N ASP A 123 3.32 13.38 -24.88
CA ASP A 123 3.48 11.95 -24.58
C ASP A 123 2.40 11.45 -23.58
N PRO A 124 1.49 10.53 -23.96
CA PRO A 124 0.36 10.04 -23.14
C PRO A 124 0.76 9.09 -22.00
N VAL A 125 2.00 9.16 -21.49
CA VAL A 125 2.54 8.25 -20.48
C VAL A 125 2.77 8.99 -19.16
N SER A 126 1.72 9.18 -18.34
CA SER A 126 1.90 9.50 -16.90
C SER A 126 0.67 9.31 -15.98
N SER A 127 -0.54 9.13 -16.50
CA SER A 127 -1.73 9.08 -15.64
C SER A 127 -1.97 7.73 -14.96
N TYR A 128 -1.62 6.61 -15.61
CA TYR A 128 -1.84 5.27 -15.07
C TYR A 128 -1.25 5.07 -13.66
N GLY A 129 0.01 5.49 -13.47
CA GLY A 129 0.66 5.44 -12.15
C GLY A 129 0.03 6.39 -11.14
N THR A 130 -0.40 7.57 -11.59
CA THR A 130 -1.05 8.58 -10.74
C THR A 130 -2.41 8.11 -10.23
N PHE A 131 -3.24 7.51 -11.10
CA PHE A 131 -4.53 6.96 -10.71
C PHE A 131 -4.38 5.75 -9.78
N ALA A 132 -3.37 4.90 -10.01
CA ALA A 132 -3.06 3.81 -9.11
C ALA A 132 -2.66 4.32 -7.71
N VAL A 133 -1.80 5.34 -7.61
CA VAL A 133 -1.42 5.94 -6.33
C VAL A 133 -2.61 6.62 -5.64
N LEU A 134 -3.45 7.32 -6.39
CA LEU A 134 -4.67 7.95 -5.85
C LEU A 134 -5.65 6.91 -5.28
N GLY A 135 -5.85 5.79 -5.99
CA GLY A 135 -6.64 4.66 -5.48
C GLY A 135 -5.99 3.98 -4.27
N ALA A 136 -4.66 3.88 -4.24
CA ALA A 136 -3.92 3.35 -3.10
C ALA A 136 -4.09 4.24 -1.86
N VAL A 137 -3.91 5.56 -1.99
CA VAL A 137 -4.13 6.48 -0.87
C VAL A 137 -5.58 6.44 -0.39
N THR A 138 -6.53 6.35 -1.32
CA THR A 138 -7.95 6.18 -0.97
C THR A 138 -8.17 4.91 -0.14
N THR A 139 -7.54 3.80 -0.53
CA THR A 139 -7.60 2.54 0.23
C THR A 139 -7.02 2.70 1.63
N VAL A 140 -5.88 3.40 1.78
CA VAL A 140 -5.25 3.68 3.08
C VAL A 140 -6.16 4.53 3.97
N VAL A 141 -6.71 5.62 3.43
CA VAL A 141 -7.61 6.53 4.16
C VAL A 141 -8.88 5.81 4.62
N LEU A 142 -9.41 4.91 3.78
CA LEU A 142 -10.60 4.12 4.07
C LEU A 142 -10.31 2.77 4.75
N SER A 143 -9.08 2.53 5.21
CA SER A 143 -8.63 1.22 5.73
C SER A 143 -9.47 0.68 6.89
N PHE A 144 -10.21 1.52 7.60
CA PHE A 144 -11.20 1.12 8.61
C PHE A 144 -12.40 0.33 8.02
N ILE A 145 -12.54 0.30 6.70
CA ILE A 145 -13.55 -0.47 5.97
C ILE A 145 -12.88 -1.69 5.31
N PRO A 146 -13.40 -2.92 5.54
CA PRO A 146 -12.84 -4.14 4.96
C PRO A 146 -12.81 -4.17 3.42
N VAL A 147 -13.72 -3.44 2.76
CA VAL A 147 -13.83 -3.35 1.30
C VAL A 147 -13.11 -2.13 0.71
N SER A 148 -12.28 -1.45 1.49
CA SER A 148 -11.54 -0.26 1.04
C SER A 148 -10.69 -0.45 -0.23
N PRO A 149 -10.04 -1.61 -0.49
CA PRO A 149 -9.31 -1.77 -1.75
C PRO A 149 -10.23 -1.73 -2.97
N ALA A 150 -11.48 -2.20 -2.83
CA ALA A 150 -12.47 -2.10 -3.90
C ALA A 150 -12.90 -0.66 -4.15
N VAL A 151 -13.02 0.16 -3.10
CA VAL A 151 -13.34 1.59 -3.25
C VAL A 151 -12.18 2.35 -3.91
N GLY A 152 -10.95 2.13 -3.46
CA GLY A 152 -9.76 2.73 -4.06
C GLY A 152 -9.56 2.28 -5.51
N GLY A 153 -9.75 0.99 -5.78
CA GLY A 153 -9.72 0.43 -7.13
C GLY A 153 -10.80 1.02 -8.04
N ALA A 154 -12.03 1.20 -7.53
CA ALA A 154 -13.12 1.80 -8.29
C ALA A 154 -12.84 3.26 -8.65
N LEU A 155 -12.28 4.03 -7.73
CA LEU A 155 -11.87 5.40 -8.01
C LEU A 155 -10.79 5.46 -9.09
N ALA A 156 -9.76 4.61 -8.98
CA ALA A 156 -8.69 4.53 -9.97
C ALA A 156 -9.21 4.09 -11.35
N GLY A 157 -10.04 3.06 -11.41
CA GLY A 157 -10.62 2.55 -12.66
C GLY A 157 -11.61 3.52 -13.31
N TYR A 158 -12.36 4.29 -12.53
CA TYR A 158 -13.24 5.33 -13.05
C TYR A 158 -12.45 6.43 -13.77
N LEU A 159 -11.30 6.83 -13.21
CA LEU A 159 -10.44 7.86 -13.80
C LEU A 159 -9.68 7.33 -15.03
N GLU A 160 -9.10 6.13 -14.93
CA GLU A 160 -8.34 5.51 -16.03
C GLU A 160 -9.19 5.29 -17.28
N ARG A 161 -10.50 5.05 -17.12
CA ARG A 161 -11.40 4.81 -18.27
C ARG A 161 -11.42 5.96 -19.27
N GLY A 162 -11.15 7.19 -18.84
CA GLY A 162 -11.08 8.36 -19.72
C GLY A 162 -9.84 8.41 -20.62
N GLU A 163 -8.87 7.52 -20.37
CA GLU A 163 -7.59 7.46 -21.08
C GLU A 163 -7.32 6.08 -21.70
N SER A 164 -7.67 5.00 -21.02
CA SER A 164 -7.47 3.64 -21.52
C SER A 164 -8.48 2.62 -20.98
N ASP A 165 -8.54 1.46 -21.63
CA ASP A 165 -9.38 0.33 -21.20
C ASP A 165 -8.78 -0.47 -20.03
N ARG A 166 -7.64 -0.05 -19.46
CA ARG A 166 -6.87 -0.81 -18.44
C ARG A 166 -7.38 -0.62 -17.01
N THR A 167 -8.69 -0.45 -16.84
CA THR A 167 -9.32 -0.11 -15.54
C THR A 167 -9.17 -1.22 -14.50
N VAL A 168 -9.17 -2.49 -14.93
CA VAL A 168 -8.93 -3.63 -14.02
C VAL A 168 -7.49 -3.62 -13.53
N SER A 169 -6.52 -3.42 -14.43
CA SER A 169 -5.10 -3.41 -14.08
C SER A 169 -4.73 -2.26 -13.14
N VAL A 170 -5.27 -1.07 -13.39
CA VAL A 170 -5.04 0.09 -12.49
C VAL A 170 -5.69 -0.15 -11.13
N GLY A 171 -6.88 -0.77 -11.11
CA GLY A 171 -7.57 -1.15 -9.89
C GLY A 171 -6.79 -2.18 -9.06
N THR A 172 -6.25 -3.21 -9.71
CA THR A 172 -5.37 -4.20 -9.07
C THR A 172 -4.17 -3.51 -8.42
N LEU A 173 -3.52 -2.60 -9.15
CA LEU A 173 -2.36 -1.89 -8.65
C LEU A 173 -2.72 -0.98 -7.48
N ALA A 174 -3.84 -0.25 -7.58
CA ALA A 174 -4.38 0.59 -6.50
C ALA A 174 -4.72 -0.22 -5.23
N GLY A 175 -5.22 -1.45 -5.36
CA GLY A 175 -5.52 -2.32 -4.23
C GLY A 175 -4.28 -3.02 -3.64
N LEU A 176 -3.26 -3.29 -4.45
CA LEU A 176 -2.06 -4.00 -4.03
C LEU A 176 -0.99 -3.09 -3.42
N LEU A 177 -0.84 -1.85 -3.92
CA LEU A 177 0.16 -0.89 -3.44
C LEU A 177 0.10 -0.65 -1.92
N PRO A 178 -1.09 -0.44 -1.31
CA PRO A 178 -1.24 -0.29 0.14
C PRO A 178 -0.83 -1.53 0.94
N MET A 179 -0.85 -2.72 0.33
CA MET A 179 -0.51 -3.97 0.99
C MET A 179 0.99 -4.20 1.09
N LEU A 180 1.80 -3.55 0.26
CA LEU A 180 3.26 -3.69 0.25
C LEU A 180 3.91 -3.47 1.63
N PRO A 181 3.64 -2.38 2.36
CA PRO A 181 4.23 -2.20 3.69
C PRO A 181 3.75 -3.25 4.69
N VAL A 182 2.48 -3.68 4.62
CA VAL A 182 1.95 -4.74 5.50
C VAL A 182 2.65 -6.07 5.22
N ILE A 183 2.82 -6.42 3.94
CA ILE A 183 3.54 -7.63 3.51
C ILE A 183 4.99 -7.57 3.97
N ALA A 184 5.67 -6.44 3.81
CA ALA A 184 7.05 -6.27 4.25
C ALA A 184 7.18 -6.54 5.76
N ILE A 185 6.30 -5.93 6.58
CA ILE A 185 6.29 -6.14 8.03
C ILE A 185 6.04 -7.61 8.38
N LEU A 186 5.06 -8.26 7.73
CA LEU A 186 4.78 -9.68 7.94
C LEU A 186 5.98 -10.57 7.61
N LEU A 187 6.76 -10.24 6.58
CA LEU A 187 7.97 -10.98 6.22
C LEU A 187 9.10 -10.81 7.26
N PHE A 188 9.24 -9.63 7.86
CA PHE A 188 10.17 -9.43 8.98
C PHE A 188 9.74 -10.20 10.22
N VAL A 189 8.45 -10.14 10.58
CA VAL A 189 7.87 -10.92 11.68
C VAL A 189 8.06 -12.42 11.45
N PHE A 190 7.85 -12.88 10.21
CA PHE A 190 8.12 -14.26 9.80
C PHE A 190 9.58 -14.65 10.07
N GLY A 191 10.54 -13.82 9.69
CA GLY A 191 11.96 -14.04 9.97
C GLY A 191 12.22 -14.21 11.46
N GLY A 192 11.65 -13.34 12.30
CA GLY A 192 11.76 -13.41 13.75
C GLY A 192 11.14 -14.68 14.35
N LEU A 193 9.94 -15.05 13.91
CA LEU A 193 9.26 -16.26 14.39
C LEU A 193 10.03 -17.53 14.00
N VAL A 194 10.44 -17.65 12.74
CA VAL A 194 11.17 -18.84 12.26
C VAL A 194 12.52 -18.95 12.96
N THR A 195 13.28 -17.85 13.06
CA THR A 195 14.59 -17.89 13.74
C THR A 195 14.46 -18.19 15.23
N GLY A 196 13.47 -17.62 15.91
CA GLY A 196 13.18 -17.90 17.32
C GLY A 196 12.79 -19.36 17.56
N LEU A 197 11.88 -19.91 16.75
CA LEU A 197 11.46 -21.31 16.90
C LEU A 197 12.58 -22.31 16.56
N LEU A 198 13.43 -22.00 15.59
CA LEU A 198 14.59 -22.84 15.28
C LEU A 198 15.65 -22.81 16.40
N ALA A 199 15.80 -21.69 17.10
CA ALA A 199 16.72 -21.56 18.22
C ALA A 199 16.36 -22.44 19.43
N ILE A 200 15.08 -22.80 19.58
CA ILE A 200 14.58 -23.70 20.62
C ILE A 200 14.30 -25.12 20.07
N GLU A 201 14.94 -25.49 18.95
CA GLU A 201 14.83 -26.80 18.29
C GLU A 201 13.40 -27.20 17.85
N GLN A 202 12.47 -26.25 17.80
CA GLN A 202 11.06 -26.48 17.47
C GLN A 202 10.80 -26.39 15.96
N ALA A 203 11.62 -27.08 15.15
CA ALA A 203 11.60 -26.98 13.69
C ALA A 203 10.25 -27.36 13.07
N GLY A 204 9.52 -28.32 13.65
CA GLY A 204 8.18 -28.70 13.21
C GLY A 204 7.18 -27.54 13.31
N ASN A 205 7.19 -26.82 14.43
CA ASN A 205 6.31 -25.65 14.61
C ASN A 205 6.76 -24.49 13.73
N ALA A 206 8.07 -24.32 13.49
CA ALA A 206 8.58 -23.29 12.58
C ALA A 206 8.04 -23.47 11.15
N ILE A 207 7.91 -24.72 10.68
CA ILE A 207 7.31 -25.02 9.37
C ILE A 207 5.82 -24.66 9.35
N VAL A 208 5.07 -25.02 10.38
CA VAL A 208 3.62 -24.74 10.47
C VAL A 208 3.36 -23.23 10.53
N VAL A 209 4.00 -22.55 11.49
CA VAL A 209 3.90 -21.08 11.65
C VAL A 209 4.35 -20.40 10.37
N GLY A 210 5.47 -20.84 9.80
CA GLY A 210 5.98 -20.29 8.56
C GLY A 210 5.01 -20.42 7.40
N THR A 211 4.37 -21.59 7.25
CA THR A 211 3.34 -21.83 6.24
C THR A 211 2.13 -20.92 6.46
N VAL A 212 1.66 -20.78 7.71
CA VAL A 212 0.52 -19.90 8.05
C VAL A 212 0.82 -18.45 7.69
N VAL A 213 2.02 -17.95 7.98
CA VAL A 213 2.39 -16.57 7.65
C VAL A 213 2.52 -16.38 6.14
N LEU A 214 3.12 -17.34 5.41
CA LEU A 214 3.20 -17.29 3.95
C LEU A 214 1.81 -17.29 3.29
N LEU A 215 0.90 -18.14 3.78
CA LEU A 215 -0.50 -18.13 3.34
C LEU A 215 -1.20 -16.81 3.68
N SER A 216 -0.90 -16.22 4.83
CA SER A 216 -1.44 -14.92 5.22
C SER A 216 -0.94 -13.80 4.31
N VAL A 217 0.34 -13.80 3.94
CA VAL A 217 0.91 -12.86 2.96
C VAL A 217 0.24 -13.02 1.60
N LEU A 218 0.09 -14.26 1.13
CA LEU A 218 -0.60 -14.54 -0.13
C LEU A 218 -2.06 -14.09 -0.09
N LEU A 219 -2.75 -14.31 1.02
CA LEU A 219 -4.13 -13.89 1.23
C LEU A 219 -4.24 -12.37 1.19
N VAL A 220 -3.40 -11.64 1.93
CA VAL A 220 -3.37 -10.17 1.94
C VAL A 220 -3.15 -9.62 0.54
N ALA A 221 -2.17 -10.15 -0.19
CA ALA A 221 -1.88 -9.75 -1.57
C ALA A 221 -3.06 -10.05 -2.50
N THR A 222 -3.63 -11.25 -2.43
CA THR A 222 -4.73 -11.71 -3.30
C THR A 222 -6.02 -10.95 -3.01
N VAL A 223 -6.35 -10.71 -1.75
CA VAL A 223 -7.55 -9.96 -1.35
C VAL A 223 -7.40 -8.49 -1.76
N GLY A 224 -6.26 -7.86 -1.51
CA GLY A 224 -6.00 -6.48 -1.93
C GLY A 224 -6.06 -6.31 -3.45
N ALA A 225 -5.34 -7.15 -4.17
CA ALA A 225 -5.34 -7.18 -5.64
C ALA A 225 -6.73 -7.50 -6.22
N GLY A 226 -7.41 -8.51 -5.67
CA GLY A 226 -8.71 -8.98 -6.14
C GLY A 226 -9.81 -7.96 -5.91
N LEU A 227 -9.90 -7.40 -4.69
CA LEU A 227 -10.85 -6.32 -4.40
C LEU A 227 -10.55 -5.08 -5.23
N GLY A 228 -9.27 -4.69 -5.36
CA GLY A 228 -8.85 -3.59 -6.22
C GLY A 228 -9.26 -3.79 -7.68
N ALA A 229 -9.04 -4.98 -8.23
CA ALA A 229 -9.42 -5.36 -9.59
C ALA A 229 -10.95 -5.29 -9.80
N LEU A 230 -11.72 -5.83 -8.86
CA LEU A 230 -13.18 -5.77 -8.85
C LEU A 230 -13.67 -4.33 -8.80
N GLY A 231 -13.06 -3.53 -7.92
CA GLY A 231 -13.28 -2.09 -7.84
C GLY A 231 -13.06 -1.42 -9.19
N GLY A 232 -11.87 -1.59 -9.77
CA GLY A 232 -11.48 -1.00 -11.05
C GLY A 232 -12.41 -1.38 -12.20
N TYR A 233 -12.84 -2.63 -12.26
CA TYR A 233 -13.85 -3.08 -13.21
C TYR A 233 -15.18 -2.31 -13.05
N VAL A 234 -15.70 -2.23 -11.83
CA VAL A 234 -16.96 -1.52 -11.53
C VAL A 234 -16.81 -0.03 -11.86
N GLY A 235 -15.75 0.62 -11.38
CA GLY A 235 -15.46 2.03 -11.63
C GLY A 235 -15.40 2.37 -13.12
N GLY A 236 -14.70 1.55 -13.91
CA GLY A 236 -14.64 1.71 -15.37
C GLY A 236 -16.02 1.60 -16.03
N ARG A 237 -16.83 0.61 -15.64
CA ARG A 237 -18.20 0.44 -16.18
C ARG A 237 -19.12 1.60 -15.81
N LEU A 238 -18.95 2.22 -14.65
CA LEU A 238 -19.71 3.42 -14.27
C LEU A 238 -19.33 4.62 -15.14
N ALA A 239 -18.04 4.79 -15.46
CA ALA A 239 -17.57 5.84 -16.35
C ALA A 239 -18.15 5.68 -17.77
N ASP A 240 -18.15 4.45 -18.32
CA ASP A 240 -18.77 4.15 -19.62
C ASP A 240 -20.24 4.54 -19.70
N ARG A 241 -21.02 4.16 -18.69
CA ARG A 241 -22.46 4.45 -18.66
C ARG A 241 -22.74 5.95 -18.69
N ARG A 242 -21.91 6.75 -18.02
CA ARG A 242 -22.04 8.22 -18.06
C ARG A 242 -21.72 8.78 -19.44
N ALA A 243 -20.75 8.21 -20.15
CA ALA A 243 -20.40 8.64 -21.50
C ALA A 243 -21.50 8.31 -22.54
N THR A 244 -22.27 7.24 -22.33
CA THR A 244 -23.35 6.84 -23.27
C THR A 244 -24.69 7.53 -23.05
N VAL A 245 -24.87 8.24 -21.92
CA VAL A 245 -26.15 8.90 -21.56
C VAL A 245 -26.17 10.39 -21.97
N ASN A 246 -25.01 10.96 -22.34
CA ASN A 246 -24.88 12.27 -22.99
C ASN A 246 -24.74 12.10 -24.50
#